data_AF-A0A961QW05-F1
#
_entry.id   AF-A0A961QW05-F1
#
_cell.length_a   1.000
_cell.length_b   1.000
_cell.length_c   1.000
_cell.angle_alpha   90.00
_cell.angle_beta   90.00
_cell.angle_gamma   90.00
#
_symmetry.space_group_name_H-M   'P 1'
#
loop_
_entity.id
_entity.type
_entity.pdbx_description
1 polymer ?
#
loop_
_entity_poly.entity_id
_entity_poly.type
_entity_poly.pdbx_seq_one_letter_code
_entity_poly.pdbx_strand_id
1 'polypeptide(L)'
;MIRALVLTLGLVLGLCAALAVGGRMAHLRMVTDGLPGWSEGIDDRAGVLAGQGRVAGAVLRWRQAGIGWQVTLSGADWQARGMARIMGWEIRIEGFDGVIPASLLVPGAAGMLALADGMLRIALPAGILTDAELHATARGLELTGAPPDGPLILRFSDGDWGVIP
;
A
#
# COMPACT_ATOMS: atom_id res chain seq x y z
N MET A 1 9.62 -8.67 9.05
CA MET A 1 9.93 -7.56 8.11
C MET A 1 8.66 -7.08 7.39
N ILE A 2 7.57 -6.81 8.14
CA ILE A 2 6.25 -6.26 7.66
C ILE A 2 6.38 -4.79 7.25
N ARG A 3 7.36 -4.13 7.84
CA ARG A 3 7.72 -2.73 7.60
C ARG A 3 7.88 -2.43 6.10
N ALA A 4 8.33 -3.36 5.26
CA ALA A 4 8.68 -3.01 3.88
C ALA A 4 7.49 -2.63 2.99
N LEU A 5 6.41 -3.42 2.92
CA LEU A 5 5.33 -3.17 1.95
C LEU A 5 4.59 -1.86 2.27
N VAL A 6 4.28 -1.66 3.56
CA VAL A 6 3.42 -0.56 3.97
C VAL A 6 4.18 0.74 4.23
N LEU A 7 5.42 0.67 4.75
CA LEU A 7 6.29 1.84 4.76
C LEU A 7 6.52 2.34 3.33
N THR A 8 6.67 1.43 2.37
CA THR A 8 6.95 1.82 1.00
C THR A 8 5.71 2.37 0.29
N LEU A 9 4.53 1.78 0.44
CA LEU A 9 3.29 2.34 -0.13
C LEU A 9 2.99 3.74 0.38
N GLY A 10 3.17 3.94 1.68
CA GLY A 10 2.97 5.23 2.30
C GLY A 10 3.95 6.30 1.88
N LEU A 11 5.22 5.92 1.78
CA LEU A 11 6.33 6.80 1.44
C LEU A 11 6.31 7.13 -0.06
N VAL A 12 5.91 6.17 -0.91
CA VAL A 12 5.64 6.38 -2.35
C VAL A 12 4.52 7.38 -2.55
N LEU A 13 3.38 7.19 -1.89
CA LEU A 13 2.26 8.10 -2.05
C LEU A 13 2.55 9.48 -1.41
N GLY A 14 3.32 9.51 -0.33
CA GLY A 14 3.83 10.74 0.29
C GLY A 14 4.78 11.52 -0.60
N LEU A 15 5.62 10.83 -1.37
CA LEU A 15 6.48 11.46 -2.37
C LEU A 15 5.67 11.85 -3.63
N CYS A 16 4.65 11.08 -4.04
CA CYS A 16 3.71 11.48 -5.09
C CYS A 16 2.95 12.75 -4.72
N ALA A 17 2.58 12.92 -3.44
CA ALA A 17 2.02 14.14 -2.89
C ALA A 17 3.02 15.31 -2.93
N ALA A 18 4.28 15.08 -2.54
CA ALA A 18 5.33 16.09 -2.58
C ALA A 18 5.73 16.50 -4.01
N LEU A 19 5.68 15.56 -4.97
CA LEU A 19 5.90 15.77 -6.40
C LEU A 19 4.81 16.62 -7.06
N ALA A 20 3.63 16.72 -6.45
CA ALA A 20 2.47 17.44 -6.97
C ALA A 20 2.73 18.94 -7.23
N VAL A 21 3.85 19.47 -6.73
CA VAL A 21 4.33 20.83 -6.98
C VAL A 21 5.05 20.97 -8.35
N GLY A 22 5.09 19.91 -9.18
CA GLY A 22 5.32 20.04 -10.64
C GLY A 22 6.45 19.19 -11.24
N GLY A 23 6.97 18.19 -10.53
CA GLY A 23 8.11 17.39 -10.97
C GLY A 23 7.74 16.02 -11.57
N ARG A 24 8.50 15.57 -12.58
CA ARG A 24 8.67 14.13 -12.86
C ARG A 24 9.64 13.55 -11.84
N MET A 25 9.66 12.22 -11.65
CA MET A 25 10.67 11.58 -10.79
C MET A 25 12.11 11.93 -11.18
N ALA A 26 12.38 12.05 -12.48
CA ALA A 26 13.67 12.53 -12.98
C ALA A 26 14.07 13.91 -12.41
N HIS A 27 13.11 14.83 -12.28
CA HIS A 27 13.39 16.16 -11.71
C HIS A 27 13.69 16.07 -10.22
N LEU A 28 12.96 15.23 -9.47
CA LEU A 28 13.27 15.02 -8.05
C LEU A 28 14.67 14.48 -7.85
N ARG A 29 15.03 13.41 -8.57
CA ARG A 29 16.37 12.82 -8.49
C ARG A 29 17.48 13.82 -8.79
N MET A 30 17.20 14.80 -9.65
CA MET A 30 18.14 15.87 -10.00
C MET A 30 18.28 16.93 -8.90
N VAL A 31 17.24 17.21 -8.12
CA VAL A 31 17.23 18.30 -7.11
C VAL A 31 17.37 17.80 -5.67
N THR A 32 17.41 16.48 -5.45
CA THR A 32 17.56 15.88 -4.12
C THR A 32 18.83 15.03 -4.06
N ASP A 33 19.68 15.25 -3.04
CA ASP A 33 20.97 14.56 -2.86
C ASP A 33 20.85 13.12 -2.31
N GLY A 34 19.84 12.38 -2.76
CA GLY A 34 19.59 11.00 -2.37
C GLY A 34 18.14 10.77 -2.03
N LEU A 35 17.41 10.15 -2.96
CA LEU A 35 16.10 9.60 -2.65
C LEU A 35 16.29 8.27 -1.90
N PRO A 36 15.35 7.88 -1.02
CA PRO A 36 15.50 6.61 -0.32
C PRO A 36 15.38 5.44 -1.31
N GLY A 37 16.05 4.31 -1.01
CA GLY A 37 16.25 3.21 -1.98
C GLY A 37 14.98 2.60 -2.58
N TRP A 38 13.82 2.75 -1.95
CA TRP A 38 12.55 2.32 -2.56
C TRP A 38 12.18 3.12 -3.82
N SER A 39 12.66 4.36 -3.94
CA SER A 39 12.41 5.22 -5.09
C SER A 39 13.10 4.71 -6.35
N GLU A 40 14.13 3.85 -6.23
CA GLU A 40 14.83 3.22 -7.36
C GLU A 40 13.88 2.38 -8.23
N GLY A 41 12.83 1.83 -7.61
CA GLY A 41 11.82 1.05 -8.32
C GLY A 41 10.86 1.89 -9.17
N ILE A 42 10.90 3.22 -9.09
CA ILE A 42 9.98 4.11 -9.82
C ILE A 42 10.61 4.56 -11.14
N ASP A 43 9.81 4.53 -12.22
CA ASP A 43 10.23 5.02 -13.54
C ASP A 43 10.50 6.53 -13.51
N ASP A 44 11.59 6.98 -14.15
CA ASP A 44 11.96 8.40 -14.25
C ASP A 44 10.87 9.27 -14.92
N ARG A 45 10.07 8.66 -15.80
CA ARG A 45 8.96 9.29 -16.50
C ARG A 45 7.69 9.31 -15.68
N ALA A 46 7.65 8.59 -14.55
CA ALA A 46 6.49 8.58 -13.67
C ALA A 46 6.20 10.01 -13.20
N GLY A 47 4.96 10.42 -13.42
CA GLY A 47 4.44 11.71 -13.01
C GLY A 47 3.50 11.58 -11.81
N VAL A 48 3.12 12.73 -11.28
CA VAL A 48 2.16 12.82 -10.18
C VAL A 48 0.80 12.26 -10.58
N LEU A 49 0.33 12.60 -11.77
CA LEU A 49 -1.03 12.29 -12.20
C LEU A 49 -1.18 10.84 -12.65
N ALA A 50 -0.11 10.20 -13.10
CA ALA A 50 -0.11 8.79 -13.42
C ALA A 50 1.31 8.26 -13.50
N GLY A 51 1.49 7.01 -13.09
CA GLY A 51 2.79 6.37 -13.16
C GLY A 51 2.75 4.91 -12.76
N GLN A 52 3.93 4.31 -12.81
CA GLN A 52 4.17 2.95 -12.39
C GLN A 52 5.54 2.85 -11.71
N GLY A 53 5.68 1.87 -10.84
CA GLY A 53 6.93 1.51 -10.20
C GLY A 53 6.89 0.10 -9.61
N ARG A 54 7.99 -0.29 -8.99
CA ARG A 54 8.14 -1.54 -8.24
C ARG A 54 8.39 -1.25 -6.78
N VAL A 55 7.68 -1.97 -5.92
CA VAL A 55 7.72 -1.82 -4.46
C VAL A 55 7.76 -3.21 -3.85
N ALA A 56 8.86 -3.56 -3.18
CA ALA A 56 9.03 -4.87 -2.54
C ALA A 56 8.67 -6.07 -3.46
N GLY A 57 9.03 -5.98 -4.75
CA GLY A 57 8.71 -6.99 -5.77
C GLY A 57 7.31 -6.89 -6.38
N ALA A 58 6.40 -6.11 -5.80
CA ALA A 58 5.09 -5.81 -6.37
C ALA A 58 5.18 -4.69 -7.42
N VAL A 59 4.35 -4.75 -8.45
CA VAL A 59 4.15 -3.65 -9.39
C VAL A 59 3.10 -2.72 -8.79
N LEU A 60 3.47 -1.45 -8.59
CA LEU A 60 2.59 -0.37 -8.20
C LEU A 60 2.23 0.46 -9.44
N ARG A 61 0.95 0.72 -9.63
CA ARG A 61 0.43 1.65 -10.65
C ARG A 61 -0.47 2.65 -9.96
N TRP A 62 -0.41 3.91 -10.39
CA TRP A 62 -1.32 4.93 -9.91
C TRP A 62 -1.81 5.81 -11.06
N ARG A 63 -2.99 6.37 -10.85
CA ARG A 63 -3.60 7.35 -11.75
C ARG A 63 -4.52 8.24 -10.95
N GLN A 64 -4.44 9.55 -11.18
CA GLN A 64 -5.31 10.54 -10.59
C GLN A 64 -6.75 10.29 -11.02
N ALA A 65 -7.65 10.35 -10.05
CA ALA A 65 -9.08 10.16 -10.20
C ALA A 65 -9.79 11.13 -9.23
N GLY A 66 -10.31 12.23 -9.78
CA GLY A 66 -10.90 13.31 -8.97
C GLY A 66 -9.87 13.95 -8.04
N ILE A 67 -10.19 14.00 -6.75
CA ILE A 67 -9.34 14.58 -5.69
C ILE A 67 -8.29 13.59 -5.13
N GLY A 68 -8.18 12.39 -5.70
CA GLY A 68 -7.28 11.36 -5.21
C GLY A 68 -6.61 10.59 -6.35
N TRP A 69 -6.05 9.44 -6.01
CA TRP A 69 -5.38 8.53 -6.93
C TRP A 69 -5.96 7.14 -6.79
N GLN A 70 -6.40 6.57 -7.89
CA GLN A 70 -6.58 5.15 -7.97
C GLN A 70 -5.20 4.49 -7.95
N VAL A 71 -4.96 3.65 -6.96
CA VAL A 71 -3.73 2.89 -6.79
C VAL A 71 -4.01 1.42 -7.04
N THR A 72 -3.03 0.72 -7.61
CA THR A 72 -3.10 -0.71 -7.86
C THR A 72 -1.75 -1.33 -7.56
N LEU A 73 -1.75 -2.36 -6.75
CA LEU A 73 -0.61 -3.21 -6.44
C LEU A 73 -0.87 -4.58 -7.04
N SER A 74 0.12 -5.17 -7.69
CA SER A 74 0.00 -6.50 -8.25
C SER A 74 1.30 -7.28 -8.14
N GLY A 75 1.20 -8.56 -7.81
CA GLY A 75 2.28 -9.54 -7.91
C GLY A 75 2.05 -10.51 -9.07
N ALA A 76 2.62 -11.71 -8.96
CA ALA A 76 2.51 -12.74 -9.99
C ALA A 76 1.08 -13.30 -10.12
N ASP A 77 0.40 -13.47 -8.99
CA ASP A 77 -0.87 -14.19 -8.83
C ASP A 77 -1.88 -13.44 -7.96
N TRP A 78 -1.58 -12.17 -7.64
CA TRP A 78 -2.37 -11.37 -6.72
C TRP A 78 -2.46 -9.92 -7.18
N GLN A 79 -3.54 -9.25 -6.78
CA GLN A 79 -3.77 -7.84 -7.09
C GLN A 79 -4.65 -7.20 -6.01
N ALA A 80 -4.29 -6.00 -5.58
CA ALA A 80 -5.13 -5.13 -4.77
C ALA A 80 -5.22 -3.72 -5.38
N ARG A 81 -6.32 -3.03 -5.14
CA ARG A 81 -6.55 -1.66 -5.61
C ARG A 81 -7.25 -0.85 -4.54
N GLY A 82 -7.07 0.46 -4.56
CA GLY A 82 -7.79 1.37 -3.67
C GLY A 82 -7.76 2.80 -4.16
N MET A 83 -8.43 3.69 -3.44
CA MET A 83 -8.43 5.13 -3.69
C MET A 83 -7.60 5.84 -2.62
N ALA A 84 -6.42 6.34 -2.99
CA ALA A 84 -5.57 7.13 -2.12
C ALA A 84 -5.96 8.61 -2.14
N ARG A 85 -6.10 9.23 -0.97
CA ARG A 85 -6.37 10.66 -0.78
C ARG A 85 -5.42 11.22 0.27
N ILE A 86 -4.90 12.41 0.00
CA ILE A 86 -4.06 13.14 0.96
C ILE A 86 -4.99 13.94 1.88
N MET A 87 -4.82 13.74 3.18
CA MET A 87 -5.63 14.34 4.24
C MET A 87 -4.68 14.99 5.26
N GLY A 88 -4.22 16.20 4.97
CA GLY A 88 -3.21 16.88 5.80
C GLY A 88 -1.87 16.14 5.80
N TRP A 89 -1.45 15.63 6.96
CA TRP A 89 -0.22 14.85 7.13
C TRP A 89 -0.44 13.33 7.02
N GLU A 90 -1.58 12.91 6.48
CA GLU A 90 -1.88 11.50 6.28
C GLU A 90 -2.29 11.22 4.83
N ILE A 91 -2.06 9.98 4.41
CA ILE A 91 -2.68 9.41 3.23
C ILE A 91 -3.66 8.36 3.68
N ARG A 92 -4.89 8.50 3.20
CA ARG A 92 -5.94 7.52 3.40
C ARG A 92 -6.17 6.76 2.11
N ILE A 93 -6.11 5.44 2.18
CA ILE A 93 -6.51 4.55 1.09
C ILE A 93 -7.83 3.93 1.49
N GLU A 94 -8.87 4.14 0.68
CA GLU A 94 -10.24 3.64 0.91
C GLU A 94 -10.65 2.70 -0.23
N GLY A 95 -11.61 1.81 0.02
CA GLY A 95 -12.05 0.84 -0.99
C GLY A 95 -10.93 -0.10 -1.39
N PHE A 96 -10.14 -0.55 -0.41
CA PHE A 96 -8.99 -1.41 -0.66
C PHE A 96 -9.46 -2.85 -0.93
N ASP A 97 -9.64 -3.17 -2.21
CA ASP A 97 -10.21 -4.43 -2.70
C ASP A 97 -9.16 -5.26 -3.43
N GLY A 98 -9.34 -6.58 -3.43
CA GLY A 98 -8.55 -7.47 -4.27
C GLY A 98 -8.28 -8.82 -3.64
N VAL A 99 -7.33 -9.55 -4.21
CA VAL A 99 -6.87 -10.83 -3.67
C VAL A 99 -5.39 -10.69 -3.40
N ILE A 100 -4.97 -10.95 -2.16
CA ILE A 100 -3.58 -10.85 -1.72
C ILE A 100 -3.16 -12.10 -0.93
N PRO A 101 -1.90 -12.54 -0.99
CA PRO A 101 -1.41 -13.54 -0.08
C PRO A 101 -1.30 -12.96 1.34
N ALA A 102 -1.68 -13.76 2.34
CA ALA A 102 -1.65 -13.36 3.75
C ALA A 102 -0.24 -12.93 4.21
N SER A 103 0.79 -13.51 3.59
CA SER A 103 2.20 -13.20 3.82
C SER A 103 2.58 -11.73 3.56
N LEU A 104 1.78 -10.98 2.79
CA LEU A 104 1.97 -9.55 2.58
C LEU A 104 1.60 -8.70 3.80
N LEU A 105 0.69 -9.20 4.63
CA LEU A 105 0.26 -8.52 5.86
C LEU A 105 1.01 -9.08 7.06
N VAL A 106 0.99 -10.40 7.22
CA VAL A 106 1.60 -11.12 8.34
C VAL A 106 2.73 -12.02 7.82
N PRO A 107 4.01 -11.80 8.18
CA PRO A 107 5.12 -12.59 7.68
C PRO A 107 4.99 -14.00 8.22
N GLY A 108 5.18 -14.97 7.33
CA GLY A 108 5.04 -16.39 7.68
C GLY A 108 3.60 -16.89 7.66
N ALA A 109 2.59 -16.03 7.49
CA ALA A 109 1.24 -16.49 7.24
C ALA A 109 1.13 -17.07 5.81
N ALA A 110 0.45 -18.21 5.70
CA ALA A 110 0.11 -18.83 4.43
C ALA A 110 -1.36 -18.55 4.08
N GLY A 111 -1.73 -18.78 2.81
CA GLY A 111 -3.09 -18.61 2.32
C GLY A 111 -3.34 -17.28 1.61
N MET A 112 -4.57 -17.14 1.12
CA MET A 112 -5.02 -15.97 0.37
C MET A 112 -6.14 -15.25 1.13
N LEU A 113 -6.17 -13.93 0.96
CA LEU A 113 -7.20 -13.05 1.49
C LEU A 113 -7.89 -12.37 0.31
N ALA A 114 -9.19 -12.59 0.17
CA ALA A 114 -10.04 -11.83 -0.72
C ALA A 114 -10.60 -10.63 0.04
N LEU A 115 -10.04 -9.44 -0.23
CA LEU A 115 -10.42 -8.17 0.36
C LEU A 115 -11.67 -7.62 -0.32
N ALA A 116 -12.64 -7.22 0.48
CA ALA A 116 -13.92 -6.68 0.06
C ALA A 116 -14.24 -5.43 0.87
N ASP A 117 -13.51 -4.36 0.56
CA ASP A 117 -13.40 -3.11 1.28
C ASP A 117 -12.33 -3.11 2.40
N GLY A 118 -11.67 -1.98 2.51
CA GLY A 118 -10.54 -1.81 3.41
C GLY A 118 -10.08 -0.36 3.45
N MET A 119 -9.59 0.02 4.62
CA MET A 119 -9.09 1.35 4.90
C MET A 119 -7.66 1.25 5.42
N LEU A 120 -6.76 2.04 4.86
CA LEU A 120 -5.38 2.18 5.32
C LEU A 120 -5.09 3.66 5.60
N ARG A 121 -4.45 3.94 6.73
CA ARG A 121 -4.00 5.27 7.11
C ARG A 121 -2.50 5.27 7.25
N ILE A 122 -1.87 6.21 6.55
CA ILE A 122 -0.44 6.29 6.45
C ILE A 122 0.01 7.70 6.84
N ALA A 123 0.88 7.82 7.84
CA ALA A 123 1.48 9.09 8.22
C ALA A 123 2.59 9.55 7.26
N LEU A 124 2.61 10.86 6.98
CA LEU A 124 3.62 11.56 6.21
C LEU A 124 4.63 12.27 7.14
N PRO A 125 5.87 12.53 6.67
CA PRO A 125 6.44 12.10 5.39
C PRO A 125 6.99 10.68 5.42
N ALA A 126 7.05 10.04 6.59
CA ALA A 126 7.74 8.78 6.81
C ALA A 126 7.06 7.58 6.12
N GLY A 127 5.82 7.75 5.64
CA GLY A 127 5.09 6.71 4.93
C GLY A 127 4.65 5.56 5.82
N ILE A 128 4.50 5.79 7.12
CA ILE A 128 4.27 4.73 8.10
C ILE A 128 2.78 4.40 8.16
N LEU A 129 2.42 3.12 8.04
CA LEU A 129 1.06 2.68 8.37
C LEU A 129 0.81 2.97 9.84
N THR A 130 -0.20 3.76 10.13
CA THR A 130 -0.60 4.10 11.51
C THR A 130 -1.80 3.30 11.97
N ASP A 131 -2.71 2.98 11.05
CA ASP A 131 -3.94 2.27 11.33
C ASP A 131 -4.44 1.63 10.02
N ALA A 132 -5.03 0.45 10.12
CA ALA A 132 -5.71 -0.16 8.99
C ALA A 132 -6.83 -1.08 9.46
N GLU A 133 -7.86 -1.20 8.65
CA GLU A 133 -8.93 -2.18 8.82
C GLU A 133 -9.25 -2.77 7.47
N LEU A 134 -9.20 -4.10 7.35
CA LEU A 134 -9.44 -4.82 6.11
C LEU A 134 -10.54 -5.87 6.34
N HIS A 135 -11.58 -5.80 5.52
CA HIS A 135 -12.65 -6.79 5.51
C HIS A 135 -12.29 -7.84 4.47
N ALA A 136 -12.14 -9.09 4.90
CA ALA A 136 -11.58 -10.14 4.06
C ALA A 136 -12.35 -11.45 4.17
N THR A 137 -12.22 -12.29 3.13
CA THR A 137 -12.52 -13.71 3.19
C THR A 137 -11.22 -14.48 3.05
N ALA A 138 -10.86 -15.26 4.07
CA ALA A 138 -9.73 -16.17 4.05
C ALA A 138 -10.00 -17.40 3.19
N ARG A 139 -8.93 -17.87 2.55
CA ARG A 139 -8.85 -19.19 1.94
C ARG A 139 -7.51 -19.85 2.27
N GLY A 140 -7.55 -20.97 2.99
CA GLY A 140 -6.37 -21.71 3.43
C GLY A 140 -5.43 -20.87 4.29
N LEU A 141 -5.98 -19.98 5.13
CA LEU A 141 -5.23 -19.09 6.00
C LEU A 141 -4.59 -19.86 7.15
N GLU A 142 -3.26 -19.76 7.25
CA GLU A 142 -2.51 -20.26 8.40
C GLU A 142 -2.05 -19.07 9.25
N LEU A 143 -2.93 -18.63 10.15
CA LEU A 143 -2.68 -17.52 11.07
C LEU A 143 -3.29 -17.83 12.45
N THR A 144 -2.49 -17.71 13.51
CA THR A 144 -2.95 -17.95 14.88
C THR A 144 -4.13 -17.05 15.23
N GLY A 145 -5.24 -17.64 15.67
CA GLY A 145 -6.45 -16.90 16.05
C GLY A 145 -7.36 -16.53 14.89
N ALA A 146 -7.04 -16.92 13.65
CA ALA A 146 -7.92 -16.75 12.50
C ALA A 146 -8.58 -18.08 12.10
N PRO A 147 -9.81 -18.06 11.55
CA PRO A 147 -10.35 -19.22 10.86
C PRO A 147 -9.53 -19.48 9.57
N PRO A 148 -9.30 -20.76 9.19
CA PRO A 148 -8.56 -21.09 7.98
C PRO A 148 -9.31 -20.68 6.71
N ASP A 149 -10.63 -20.74 6.73
CA ASP A 149 -11.50 -20.31 5.64
C ASP A 149 -12.67 -19.49 6.20
N GLY A 150 -13.12 -18.49 5.44
CA GLY A 150 -14.31 -17.70 5.78
C GLY A 150 -14.04 -16.22 6.05
N PRO A 151 -15.08 -15.45 6.40
CA PRO A 151 -14.96 -14.02 6.62
C PRO A 151 -14.14 -13.73 7.88
N LEU A 152 -13.34 -12.66 7.84
CA LEU A 152 -12.61 -12.13 8.97
C LEU A 152 -12.30 -10.65 8.77
N ILE A 153 -12.05 -9.95 9.88
CA ILE A 153 -11.59 -8.57 9.86
C ILE A 153 -10.15 -8.53 10.37
N LEU A 154 -9.25 -7.95 9.57
CA LEU A 154 -7.88 -7.68 9.98
C LEU A 154 -7.75 -6.23 10.39
N ARG A 155 -7.14 -5.99 11.53
CA ARG A 155 -6.82 -4.64 11.99
C ARG A 155 -5.33 -4.48 12.21
N PHE A 156 -4.76 -3.39 11.71
CA PHE A 156 -3.41 -2.99 12.05
C PHE A 156 -3.46 -1.93 13.14
N SER A 157 -2.82 -2.21 14.27
CA SER A 157 -2.67 -1.26 15.38
C SER A 157 -1.37 -1.59 16.13
N ASP A 158 -0.76 -0.58 16.74
CA ASP A 158 0.47 -0.73 17.54
C ASP A 158 1.64 -1.42 16.80
N GLY A 159 1.64 -1.31 15.47
CA GLY A 159 2.71 -1.86 14.62
C GLY A 159 2.52 -3.32 14.20
N ASP A 160 1.39 -3.94 14.52
CA ASP A 160 1.11 -5.34 14.18
C ASP A 160 -0.32 -5.55 13.65
N TRP A 161 -0.52 -6.65 12.94
CA TRP A 161 -1.82 -7.09 12.44
C TRP A 161 -2.48 -8.07 13.41
N GLY A 162 -3.70 -7.75 13.83
CA GLY A 162 -4.56 -8.64 14.61
C GLY A 162 -5.81 -9.04 13.82
N VAL A 163 -6.40 -10.16 14.21
CA VAL A 163 -7.71 -10.62 13.72
C VAL A 163 -8.75 -10.19 14.75
N ILE A 164 -9.81 -9.53 14.28
CA ILE A 164 -10.97 -9.18 15.11
C ILE A 164 -12.04 -10.28 14.90
N PRO A 165 -12.57 -10.86 15.99
CA PRO A 165 -13.64 -11.85 15.92
C PRO A 165 -14.98 -11.27 15.45
#